data_AF-A0A0L0VMB2-F1
#
_entry.id   AF-A0A0L0VMB2-F1
#
_cell.length_a   1.000
_cell.length_b   1.000
_cell.length_c   1.000
_cell.angle_alpha   90.00
_cell.angle_beta   90.00
_cell.angle_gamma   90.00
#
_symmetry.space_group_name_H-M   'P 1'
#
loop_
_entity.id
_entity.type
_entity.pdbx_description
1 polymer ?
#
loop_
_entity_poly.entity_id
_entity_poly.type
_entity_poly.pdbx_seq_one_letter_code
_entity_poly.pdbx_strand_id
1 'polypeptide(L)'
;MSRWNSTYQQLKSIVRCENALFTWQRDKQFGTPRKVHLNQGDFDLAQDLVQVLEPIFEFTLQLLIQSSARVAKVVIMIDQITGNLSTLIANEDGRYPPALRNACRAGIRLANKYCSPIYQIAMVLHPLFKDEYFKLAQWPQSWIDKAINLTRDMFNTNYKAKQPTSSQTSVKQGPAKPQTGVLAGLGAAAAARSAEVISDPVDIWLAGGLVLDRNSSPVNGLKWWGKQKQSGNNHHGLLQMVLDVLGCPATSVNVERSFNFGRDYVSARRHNLDAKSVSRGMALLFYLKNGKIKPLNLHEYMEKRKDDMKSKAKQKAAVVQGVLTVE
;
A
#
# COMPACT_ATOMS: atom_id res chain seq x y z
N MET A 1 16.96 4.23 -1.75
CA MET A 1 16.14 5.12 -0.91
C MET A 1 16.96 5.47 0.33
N SER A 2 17.81 6.48 0.23
CA SER A 2 18.74 6.89 1.30
C SER A 2 18.27 8.14 2.06
N ARG A 3 17.25 8.84 1.55
CA ARG A 3 16.90 10.19 2.02
C ARG A 3 16.09 10.22 3.31
N TRP A 4 15.28 9.20 3.59
CA TRP A 4 14.36 9.19 4.76
C TRP A 4 14.94 8.54 6.00
N ASN A 5 16.04 7.79 5.86
CA ASN A 5 16.67 7.03 6.94
C ASN A 5 18.08 7.56 7.28
N SER A 6 18.45 8.74 6.78
CA SER A 6 19.80 9.30 6.93
C SER A 6 20.17 9.49 8.39
N THR A 7 19.27 10.04 9.22
CA THR A 7 19.53 10.29 10.65
C THR A 7 19.79 8.99 11.42
N TYR A 8 18.97 7.96 11.22
CA TYR A 8 19.19 6.66 11.85
C TYR A 8 20.54 6.05 11.44
N GLN A 9 20.85 6.08 10.15
CA GLN A 9 22.11 5.53 9.62
C GLN A 9 23.33 6.33 10.10
N GLN A 10 23.20 7.65 10.23
CA GLN A 10 24.22 8.53 10.80
C GLN A 10 24.47 8.21 12.27
N LEU A 11 23.41 8.14 13.09
CA LEU A 11 23.53 7.79 14.51
C LEU A 11 24.16 6.41 14.71
N LYS A 12 23.72 5.41 13.94
CA LYS A 12 24.33 4.07 13.95
C LYS A 12 25.80 4.09 13.56
N SER A 13 26.19 4.96 12.62
CA SER A 13 27.58 5.15 12.23
C SER A 13 28.39 5.86 13.31
N ILE A 14 27.81 6.85 14.00
CA ILE A 14 28.45 7.56 15.14
C ILE A 14 28.74 6.57 16.26
N VAL A 15 27.75 5.79 16.68
CA VAL A 15 27.90 4.76 17.71
C VAL A 15 28.97 3.73 17.29
N ARG A 16 28.94 3.25 16.05
CA ARG A 16 29.95 2.30 15.55
C ARG A 16 31.37 2.88 15.55
N CYS A 17 31.51 4.18 15.32
CA CYS A 17 32.80 4.85 15.17
C CYS A 17 33.28 5.55 16.45
N GLU A 18 32.66 5.31 17.61
CA GLU A 18 32.92 6.00 18.88
C GLU A 18 34.41 6.12 19.21
N ASN A 19 35.14 5.00 19.28
CA ASN A 19 36.58 4.99 19.57
C ASN A 19 37.42 5.78 18.56
N ALA A 20 37.05 5.70 17.28
CA ALA A 20 37.74 6.42 16.21
C ALA A 20 37.48 7.92 16.31
N LEU A 21 36.25 8.33 16.64
CA LEU A 21 35.87 9.73 16.83
C LEU A 21 36.57 10.33 18.05
N PHE A 22 36.69 9.60 19.16
CA PHE A 22 37.45 10.03 20.33
C PHE A 22 38.92 10.32 20.02
N THR A 23 39.53 9.48 19.18
CA THR A 23 40.92 9.64 18.77
C THR A 23 41.05 10.81 17.78
N TRP A 24 40.20 10.84 16.76
CA TRP A 24 40.25 11.82 15.68
C TRP A 24 39.98 13.26 16.16
N GLN A 25 39.01 13.47 17.07
CA GLN A 25 38.71 14.81 17.55
C GLN A 25 39.87 15.49 18.31
N ARG A 26 40.83 14.68 18.81
CA ARG A 26 42.04 15.14 19.51
C ARG A 26 43.24 15.33 18.57
N ASP A 27 43.08 15.05 17.28
CA ASP A 27 44.15 15.20 16.30
C ASP A 27 44.60 16.67 16.19
N LYS A 28 45.92 16.88 16.08
CA LYS A 28 46.51 18.23 16.10
C LYS A 28 46.36 18.98 14.78
N GLN A 29 46.15 18.28 13.66
CA GLN A 29 46.07 18.89 12.32
C GLN A 29 44.63 18.99 11.82
N PHE A 30 43.81 17.96 12.08
CA PHE A 30 42.46 17.82 11.52
C PHE A 30 41.36 17.69 12.58
N GLY A 31 41.71 17.72 13.87
CA GLY A 31 40.75 17.60 14.97
C GLY A 31 39.86 18.84 15.16
N THR A 32 38.96 18.76 16.13
CA THR A 32 38.00 19.85 16.42
C THR A 32 38.39 20.60 17.70
N PRO A 33 37.91 21.86 17.88
CA PRO A 33 38.12 22.60 19.12
C PRO A 33 37.56 21.85 20.34
N ARG A 34 38.28 21.85 21.47
CA ARG A 34 37.87 21.12 22.70
C ARG A 34 36.43 21.39 23.17
N LYS A 35 35.93 22.61 22.96
CA LYS A 35 34.56 23.02 23.35
C LYS A 35 33.44 22.27 22.61
N VAL A 36 33.75 21.61 21.49
CA VAL A 36 32.78 20.79 20.72
C VAL A 36 33.15 19.30 20.73
N HIS A 37 34.06 18.88 21.62
CA HIS A 37 34.38 17.46 21.75
C HIS A 37 33.19 16.71 22.29
N LEU A 38 32.92 15.56 21.66
CA LEU A 38 31.92 14.62 22.12
C LEU A 38 32.44 13.90 23.35
N ASN A 39 31.58 13.75 24.35
CA ASN A 39 31.82 12.99 25.57
C ASN A 39 31.00 11.69 25.58
N GLN A 40 31.20 10.85 26.59
CA GLN A 40 30.52 9.56 26.70
C GLN A 40 28.99 9.71 26.70
N GLY A 41 28.45 10.71 27.39
CA GLY A 41 27.01 10.96 27.44
C GLY A 41 26.40 11.31 26.08
N ASP A 42 27.18 11.90 25.16
CA ASP A 42 26.72 12.15 23.79
C ASP A 42 26.56 10.83 23.00
N PHE A 43 27.45 9.87 23.22
CA PHE A 43 27.38 8.54 22.61
C PHE A 43 26.27 7.69 23.23
N ASP A 44 26.11 7.75 24.56
CA ASP A 44 25.02 7.07 25.26
C ASP A 44 23.66 7.58 24.77
N LEU A 45 23.50 8.89 24.61
CA LEU A 45 22.30 9.49 24.02
C LEU A 45 22.10 9.08 22.55
N ALA A 46 23.18 9.01 21.76
CA ALA A 46 23.10 8.54 20.38
C ALA A 46 22.64 7.07 20.32
N GLN A 47 23.09 6.23 21.24
CA GLN A 47 22.68 4.82 21.35
C GLN A 47 21.21 4.69 21.73
N ASP A 48 20.74 5.48 22.71
CA ASP A 48 19.33 5.54 23.07
C ASP A 48 18.48 5.98 21.86
N LEU A 49 18.91 7.01 21.11
CA LEU A 49 18.21 7.45 19.89
C LEU A 49 18.18 6.36 18.81
N VAL A 50 19.25 5.57 18.64
CA VAL A 50 19.25 4.43 17.72
C VAL A 50 18.18 3.42 18.14
N GLN A 51 18.08 3.09 19.43
CA GLN A 51 17.07 2.16 19.95
C GLN A 51 15.64 2.68 19.68
N VAL A 52 15.39 3.97 19.87
CA VAL A 52 14.07 4.58 19.59
C VAL A 52 13.73 4.55 18.10
N LEU A 53 14.70 4.82 17.23
CA LEU A 53 14.49 4.94 15.78
C LEU A 53 14.51 3.60 15.04
N GLU A 54 15.08 2.55 15.62
CA GLU A 54 15.23 1.25 14.99
C GLU A 54 13.90 0.62 14.56
N PRO A 55 12.83 0.57 15.39
CA PRO A 55 11.53 0.06 14.95
C PRO A 55 10.98 0.84 13.75
N ILE A 56 11.13 2.17 13.74
CA ILE A 56 10.68 3.03 12.64
C ILE A 56 11.45 2.72 11.36
N PHE A 57 12.76 2.50 11.48
CA PHE A 57 13.61 2.09 10.36
C PHE A 57 13.19 0.75 9.79
N GLU A 58 12.97 -0.27 10.64
CA GLU A 58 12.55 -1.60 10.23
C GLU A 58 11.17 -1.59 9.57
N PHE A 59 10.19 -0.88 10.13
CA PHE A 59 8.87 -0.73 9.49
C PHE A 59 8.96 -0.01 8.16
N THR A 60 9.78 1.03 8.06
CA THR A 60 10.04 1.71 6.80
C THR A 60 10.58 0.70 5.79
N LEU A 61 11.60 -0.09 6.16
CA LEU A 61 12.19 -1.12 5.30
C LEU A 61 11.15 -2.15 4.82
N GLN A 62 10.28 -2.63 5.72
CA GLN A 62 9.19 -3.54 5.37
C GLN A 62 8.24 -2.93 4.35
N LEU A 63 7.83 -1.66 4.54
CA LEU A 63 7.03 -0.90 3.59
C LEU A 63 7.75 -0.71 2.25
N LEU A 64 9.08 -0.67 2.23
CA LEU A 64 9.86 -0.55 0.99
C LEU A 64 9.96 -1.90 0.26
N ILE A 65 10.16 -3.00 0.97
CA ILE A 65 10.47 -4.30 0.38
C ILE A 65 9.21 -5.03 -0.07
N GLN A 66 8.17 -5.04 0.76
CA GLN A 66 6.91 -5.65 0.38
C GLN A 66 6.17 -4.71 -0.59
N SER A 67 6.17 -5.07 -1.87
CA SER A 67 5.17 -4.64 -2.86
C SER A 67 3.72 -4.96 -2.44
N SER A 68 3.53 -5.59 -1.28
CA SER A 68 2.28 -5.95 -0.64
C SER A 68 2.04 -5.24 0.70
N ALA A 69 2.79 -4.17 1.00
CA ALA A 69 2.49 -3.23 2.08
C ALA A 69 1.13 -2.59 1.82
N ARG A 70 0.09 -3.30 2.25
CA ARG A 70 -1.31 -2.92 2.13
C ARG A 70 -1.59 -1.86 3.17
N VAL A 71 -2.32 -0.83 2.74
CA VAL A 71 -2.80 0.32 3.53
C VAL A 71 -3.23 -0.08 4.95
N ALA A 72 -3.90 -1.22 5.12
CA ALA A 72 -4.30 -1.75 6.43
C ALA A 72 -3.13 -1.96 7.41
N LYS A 73 -2.01 -2.54 6.98
CA LYS A 73 -0.86 -2.81 7.86
C LYS A 73 -0.22 -1.54 8.44
N VAL A 74 -0.44 -0.38 7.83
CA VAL A 74 0.13 0.90 8.29
C VAL A 74 -0.39 1.25 9.68
N VAL A 75 -1.68 0.99 9.96
CA VAL A 75 -2.25 1.24 11.30
C VAL A 75 -1.55 0.40 12.35
N ILE A 76 -1.32 -0.89 12.06
CA ILE A 76 -0.59 -1.80 12.96
C ILE A 76 0.81 -1.29 13.26
N MET A 77 1.52 -0.80 12.24
CA MET A 77 2.86 -0.23 12.42
C MET A 77 2.82 1.05 13.27
N ILE A 78 1.83 1.93 13.05
CA ILE A 78 1.63 3.14 13.85
C ILE A 78 1.35 2.79 15.31
N ASP A 79 0.50 1.80 15.57
CA ASP A 79 0.17 1.35 16.92
C ASP A 79 1.39 0.75 17.63
N GLN A 80 2.19 -0.05 16.92
CA GLN A 80 3.45 -0.58 17.45
C GLN A 80 4.47 0.53 17.76
N ILE A 81 4.63 1.51 16.86
CA ILE A 81 5.51 2.66 17.08
C ILE A 81 5.03 3.47 18.28
N THR A 82 3.75 3.82 18.34
CA THR A 82 3.21 4.65 19.42
C THR A 82 3.19 3.92 20.76
N GLY A 83 2.96 2.61 20.77
CA GLY A 83 3.12 1.74 21.93
C GLY A 83 4.57 1.76 22.45
N ASN A 84 5.55 1.52 21.58
CA ASN A 84 6.98 1.59 21.95
C ASN A 84 7.39 2.98 22.46
N LEU A 85 6.89 4.05 21.83
CA LEU A 85 7.16 5.40 22.32
C LEU A 85 6.50 5.66 23.69
N SER A 86 5.34 5.07 23.95
CA SER A 86 4.64 5.22 25.23
C SER A 86 5.37 4.52 26.36
N THR A 87 5.91 3.32 26.13
CA THR A 87 6.74 2.61 27.11
C THR A 87 8.02 3.38 27.43
N LEU A 88 8.68 3.95 26.41
CA LEU A 88 9.84 4.82 26.58
C LEU A 88 9.52 6.12 27.35
N ILE A 89 8.30 6.66 27.21
CA ILE A 89 7.85 7.85 27.96
C ILE A 89 7.60 7.53 29.44
N ALA A 90 7.00 6.35 29.71
CA ALA A 90 6.75 5.85 31.06
C ALA A 90 8.07 5.73 31.84
N ASN A 91 9.12 5.22 31.16
CA ASN A 91 10.50 5.23 31.66
C ASN A 91 10.60 4.67 33.10
N GLU A 92 10.03 3.49 33.33
CA GLU A 92 9.92 2.87 34.67
C GLU A 92 11.29 2.70 35.33
N ASP A 93 12.33 2.38 34.55
CA ASP A 93 13.70 2.19 35.02
C ASP A 93 14.48 3.50 35.22
N GLY A 94 13.88 4.66 34.94
CA GLY A 94 14.53 5.97 35.07
C GLY A 94 15.68 6.24 34.09
N ARG A 95 15.95 5.33 33.14
CA ARG A 95 17.09 5.36 32.21
C ARG A 95 17.10 6.54 31.25
N TYR A 96 15.94 6.94 30.72
CA TYR A 96 15.86 7.91 29.63
C TYR A 96 15.76 9.37 30.08
N PRO A 97 16.53 10.30 29.48
CA PRO A 97 16.52 11.70 29.87
C PRO A 97 15.19 12.40 29.53
N PRO A 98 14.80 13.47 30.26
CA PRO A 98 13.56 14.21 30.01
C PRO A 98 13.41 14.73 28.57
N ALA A 99 14.53 15.13 27.95
CA ALA A 99 14.55 15.59 26.56
C ALA A 99 14.11 14.49 25.57
N LEU A 100 14.60 13.26 25.75
CA LEU A 100 14.22 12.12 24.90
C LEU A 100 12.73 11.79 25.07
N ARG A 101 12.24 11.78 26.31
CA ARG A 101 10.81 11.55 26.61
C ARG A 101 9.92 12.61 25.95
N ASN A 102 10.34 13.86 25.97
CA ASN A 102 9.63 14.94 25.29
C ASN A 102 9.65 14.78 23.76
N ALA A 103 10.76 14.31 23.19
CA ALA A 103 10.84 13.96 21.77
C ALA A 103 9.90 12.80 21.41
N CYS A 104 9.82 11.74 22.23
CA CYS A 104 8.87 10.64 22.05
C CYS A 104 7.41 11.12 22.07
N ARG A 105 7.05 12.02 23.01
CA ARG A 105 5.70 12.64 23.04
C ARG A 105 5.38 13.40 21.76
N ALA A 106 6.36 14.15 21.23
CA ALA A 106 6.22 14.82 19.95
C ALA A 106 6.06 13.81 18.80
N GLY A 107 6.80 12.70 18.82
CA GLY A 107 6.69 11.59 17.88
C GLY A 107 5.30 10.97 17.85
N ILE A 108 4.69 10.70 19.01
CA ILE A 108 3.32 10.18 19.09
C ILE A 108 2.31 11.16 18.47
N ARG A 109 2.41 12.46 18.81
CA ARG A 109 1.53 13.49 18.21
C ARG A 109 1.69 13.55 16.70
N LEU A 110 2.91 13.40 16.20
CA LEU A 110 3.21 13.39 14.77
C LEU A 110 2.60 12.15 14.09
N ALA A 111 2.78 10.96 14.67
CA ALA A 111 2.21 9.73 14.15
C ALA A 111 0.68 9.80 14.05
N ASN A 112 0.02 10.29 15.10
CA ASN A 112 -1.43 10.47 15.13
C ASN A 112 -1.91 11.51 14.10
N LYS A 113 -1.15 12.61 13.91
CA LYS A 113 -1.48 13.64 12.90
C LYS A 113 -1.43 13.07 11.47
N TYR A 114 -0.48 12.19 11.17
CA TYR A 114 -0.30 11.62 9.83
C TYR A 114 -1.04 10.30 9.61
N CYS A 115 -1.77 9.79 10.61
CA CYS A 115 -2.67 8.66 10.42
C CYS A 115 -3.92 9.12 9.64
N SER A 116 -3.79 9.13 8.32
CA SER A 116 -4.84 9.51 7.37
C SER A 116 -6.09 8.62 7.51
N PRO A 117 -7.31 9.16 7.31
CA PRO A 117 -8.56 8.39 7.28
C PRO A 117 -8.52 7.13 6.41
N ILE A 118 -7.79 7.15 5.30
CA ILE A 118 -7.69 6.01 4.38
C ILE A 118 -7.10 4.76 5.04
N TYR A 119 -6.18 4.93 6.01
CA TYR A 119 -5.59 3.82 6.75
C TYR A 119 -6.60 3.15 7.67
N GLN A 120 -7.44 3.96 8.32
CA GLN A 120 -8.51 3.48 9.20
C GLN A 120 -9.59 2.76 8.40
N ILE A 121 -10.03 3.34 7.27
CA ILE A 121 -11.01 2.71 6.36
C ILE A 121 -10.46 1.38 5.83
N ALA A 122 -9.20 1.32 5.42
CA ALA A 122 -8.58 0.09 4.96
C ALA A 122 -8.57 -1.02 6.04
N MET A 123 -8.41 -0.66 7.31
CA MET A 123 -8.50 -1.60 8.43
C MET A 123 -9.92 -2.14 8.63
N VAL A 124 -10.93 -1.25 8.65
CA VAL A 124 -12.35 -1.61 8.77
C VAL A 124 -12.77 -2.58 7.66
N LEU A 125 -12.32 -2.35 6.43
CA LEU A 125 -12.62 -3.18 5.26
C LEU A 125 -11.78 -4.46 5.16
N HIS A 126 -10.78 -4.64 6.03
CA HIS A 126 -9.91 -5.81 5.96
C HIS A 126 -10.58 -7.02 6.62
N PRO A 127 -10.67 -8.18 5.93
CA PRO A 127 -11.44 -9.34 6.41
C PRO A 127 -10.91 -9.97 7.70
N LEU A 128 -9.63 -9.73 8.03
CA LEU A 128 -8.98 -10.21 9.24
C LEU A 128 -9.11 -9.25 10.44
N PHE A 129 -9.27 -7.95 10.18
CA PHE A 129 -9.13 -6.92 11.23
C PHE A 129 -10.49 -6.36 11.64
N LYS A 130 -11.21 -5.78 10.68
CA LYS A 130 -12.49 -5.10 10.93
C LYS A 130 -12.41 -4.12 12.11
N ASP A 131 -13.49 -3.96 12.85
CA ASP A 131 -13.56 -3.21 14.09
C ASP A 131 -12.91 -3.95 15.27
N GLU A 132 -12.88 -5.28 15.25
CA GLU A 132 -12.28 -6.14 16.27
C GLU A 132 -10.81 -5.80 16.55
N TYR A 133 -10.03 -5.45 15.52
CA TYR A 133 -8.65 -5.02 15.72
C TYR A 133 -8.55 -3.81 16.66
N PHE A 134 -9.38 -2.79 16.46
CA PHE A 134 -9.31 -1.58 17.28
C PHE A 134 -9.72 -1.84 18.72
N LYS A 135 -10.68 -2.76 18.94
CA LYS A 135 -11.09 -3.20 20.29
C LYS A 135 -9.93 -3.91 21.00
N LEU A 136 -9.27 -4.83 20.32
CA LEU A 136 -8.11 -5.56 20.85
C LEU A 136 -6.91 -4.64 21.09
N ALA A 137 -6.71 -3.64 20.23
CA ALA A 137 -5.69 -2.60 20.38
C ALA A 137 -6.06 -1.52 21.41
N GLN A 138 -7.21 -1.65 22.10
CA GLN A 138 -7.70 -0.73 23.12
C GLN A 138 -7.80 0.73 22.64
N TRP A 139 -8.21 0.92 21.38
CA TRP A 139 -8.47 2.27 20.87
C TRP A 139 -9.63 2.92 21.62
N PRO A 140 -9.60 4.26 21.83
CA PRO A 140 -10.74 4.96 22.39
C PRO A 140 -11.99 4.71 21.55
N GLN A 141 -13.14 4.45 22.18
CA GLN A 141 -14.39 4.15 21.47
C GLN A 141 -14.73 5.22 20.42
N SER A 142 -14.53 6.50 20.76
CA SER A 142 -14.74 7.62 19.84
C SER A 142 -13.88 7.56 18.57
N TRP A 143 -12.70 6.95 18.63
CA TRP A 143 -11.83 6.76 17.46
C TRP A 143 -12.30 5.57 16.62
N ILE A 144 -12.79 4.50 17.25
CA ILE A 144 -13.40 3.35 16.57
C ILE A 144 -14.64 3.82 15.81
N ASP A 145 -15.54 4.54 16.48
CA ASP A 145 -16.76 5.09 15.88
C ASP A 145 -16.42 6.01 14.71
N LYS A 146 -15.38 6.85 14.86
CA LYS A 146 -14.88 7.71 13.79
C LYS A 146 -14.39 6.90 12.58
N ALA A 147 -13.62 5.82 12.78
CA ALA A 147 -13.14 4.97 11.69
C ALA A 147 -14.30 4.31 10.93
N ILE A 148 -15.32 3.84 11.65
CA ILE A 148 -16.52 3.25 11.06
C ILE A 148 -17.31 4.32 10.30
N ASN A 149 -17.53 5.50 10.88
CA ASN A 149 -18.24 6.59 10.22
C ASN A 149 -17.52 7.09 8.97
N LEU A 150 -16.19 7.24 9.01
CA LEU A 150 -15.38 7.56 7.83
C LEU A 150 -15.57 6.53 6.70
N THR A 151 -15.71 5.25 7.06
CA THR A 151 -15.97 4.18 6.10
C THR A 151 -17.37 4.30 5.49
N ARG A 152 -18.39 4.54 6.32
CA ARG A 152 -19.77 4.78 5.86
C ARG A 152 -19.86 6.01 4.96
N ASP A 153 -19.26 7.12 5.36
CA ASP A 153 -19.27 8.38 4.61
C ASP A 153 -18.64 8.21 3.23
N MET A 154 -17.49 7.53 3.16
CA MET A 154 -16.83 7.23 1.90
C MET A 154 -17.70 6.34 0.99
N PHE A 155 -18.35 5.32 1.55
CA PHE A 155 -19.26 4.44 0.81
C PHE A 155 -20.47 5.20 0.27
N ASN A 156 -21.16 5.93 1.14
CA ASN A 156 -22.38 6.67 0.82
C ASN A 156 -22.13 7.77 -0.21
N THR A 157 -21.00 8.49 -0.11
CA THR A 157 -20.67 9.60 -1.00
C THR A 157 -20.22 9.11 -2.38
N ASN A 158 -19.38 8.08 -2.45
CA ASN A 158 -18.65 7.75 -3.68
C ASN A 158 -19.09 6.46 -4.39
N TYR A 159 -19.76 5.55 -3.69
CA TYR A 159 -20.01 4.19 -4.16
C TYR A 159 -21.49 3.81 -4.21
N LYS A 160 -22.33 4.34 -3.31
CA LYS A 160 -23.78 4.07 -3.29
C LYS A 160 -24.48 4.45 -4.60
N ALA A 161 -24.13 5.61 -5.19
CA ALA A 161 -24.70 6.08 -6.46
C ALA A 161 -24.13 5.39 -7.72
N LYS A 162 -23.02 4.64 -7.60
CA LYS A 162 -22.34 3.96 -8.73
C LYS A 162 -22.63 2.47 -8.81
N GLN A 163 -23.41 1.92 -7.88
CA GLN A 163 -23.99 0.59 -8.07
C GLN A 163 -24.83 0.67 -9.34
N PRO A 164 -24.57 -0.15 -10.38
CA PRO A 164 -25.56 -0.30 -11.43
C PRO A 164 -26.82 -0.75 -10.70
N THR A 165 -27.86 0.08 -10.74
CA THR A 165 -29.21 -0.36 -10.49
C THR A 165 -29.36 -1.61 -11.34
N SER A 166 -29.27 -2.81 -10.75
CA SER A 166 -29.85 -3.98 -11.38
C SER A 166 -31.27 -3.51 -11.61
N SER A 167 -31.62 -3.29 -12.88
CA SER A 167 -32.87 -2.67 -13.27
C SER A 167 -33.95 -3.26 -12.39
N GLN A 168 -34.42 -2.49 -11.40
CA GLN A 168 -35.79 -2.62 -10.99
C GLN A 168 -36.51 -2.16 -12.22
N THR A 169 -36.73 -3.10 -13.14
CA THR A 169 -37.73 -2.96 -14.17
C THR A 169 -38.97 -2.67 -13.35
N SER A 170 -39.31 -1.39 -13.27
CA SER A 170 -40.64 -0.94 -12.89
C SER A 170 -41.53 -1.50 -13.98
N VAL A 171 -41.87 -2.79 -13.84
CA VAL A 171 -42.94 -3.40 -14.59
C VAL A 171 -44.14 -2.60 -14.16
N LYS A 172 -44.63 -1.75 -15.07
CA LYS A 172 -45.89 -1.03 -14.92
C LYS A 172 -46.90 -2.06 -14.40
N GLN A 173 -47.35 -1.88 -13.15
CA GLN A 173 -48.36 -2.73 -12.55
C GLN A 173 -49.64 -2.56 -13.38
N GLY A 174 -49.89 -3.52 -14.26
CA GLY A 174 -51.25 -3.82 -14.68
C GLY A 174 -52.05 -4.37 -13.49
N PRO A 175 -53.38 -4.28 -13.51
CA PRO A 175 -54.21 -4.61 -12.35
C PRO A 175 -53.96 -6.04 -11.89
N ALA A 176 -53.64 -6.19 -10.60
CA ALA A 176 -53.26 -7.46 -9.99
C ALA A 176 -54.43 -8.45 -10.01
N LYS A 177 -54.23 -9.61 -10.64
CA LYS A 177 -55.08 -10.79 -10.39
C LYS A 177 -54.67 -11.41 -9.05
N PRO A 178 -55.63 -11.84 -8.21
CA PRO A 178 -55.33 -12.51 -6.95
C PRO A 178 -54.73 -13.89 -7.26
N GLN A 179 -53.42 -14.04 -7.08
CA GLN A 179 -52.76 -15.35 -7.10
C GLN A 179 -52.61 -15.84 -5.67
N THR A 180 -53.50 -16.74 -5.28
CA THR A 180 -53.50 -17.41 -3.97
C THR A 180 -52.61 -18.65 -4.06
N GLY A 181 -51.54 -18.69 -3.26
CA GLY A 181 -50.65 -19.86 -3.19
C GLY A 181 -49.40 -19.62 -2.36
N VAL A 182 -48.79 -20.69 -1.86
CA VAL A 182 -47.60 -20.66 -0.99
C VAL A 182 -46.44 -19.88 -1.64
N LEU A 183 -46.27 -19.94 -2.96
CA LEU A 183 -45.23 -19.21 -3.68
C LEU A 183 -45.46 -17.68 -3.68
N ALA A 184 -46.71 -17.22 -3.76
CA ALA A 184 -47.05 -15.81 -3.62
C ALA A 184 -46.84 -15.32 -2.17
N GLY A 185 -47.17 -16.18 -1.19
CA GLY A 185 -46.86 -15.94 0.22
C GLY A 185 -45.35 -15.88 0.50
N LEU A 186 -44.55 -16.74 -0.13
CA LEU A 186 -43.09 -16.72 -0.05
C LEU A 186 -42.50 -15.49 -0.74
N GLY A 187 -43.07 -15.07 -1.88
CA GLY A 187 -42.68 -13.83 -2.56
C GLY A 187 -42.98 -12.58 -1.73
N ALA A 188 -44.17 -12.51 -1.12
CA ALA A 188 -44.54 -11.42 -0.21
C ALA A 188 -43.69 -11.43 1.08
N ALA A 189 -43.41 -12.60 1.65
CA ALA A 189 -42.53 -12.75 2.81
C ALA A 189 -41.07 -12.40 2.49
N ALA A 190 -40.57 -12.74 1.30
CA ALA A 190 -39.23 -12.34 0.84
C ALA A 190 -39.15 -10.82 0.62
N ALA A 191 -40.18 -10.21 0.03
CA ALA A 191 -40.27 -8.76 -0.14
C ALA A 191 -40.39 -8.01 1.20
N ALA A 192 -41.20 -8.51 2.14
CA ALA A 192 -41.32 -7.96 3.49
C ALA A 192 -40.00 -8.04 4.25
N ARG A 193 -39.31 -9.19 4.22
CA ARG A 193 -37.98 -9.35 4.84
C ARG A 193 -36.90 -8.48 4.19
N SER A 194 -37.01 -8.21 2.89
CA SER A 194 -36.10 -7.30 2.17
C SER A 194 -36.37 -5.83 2.52
N ALA A 195 -37.60 -5.48 2.88
CA ALA A 195 -37.98 -4.13 3.32
C ALA A 195 -37.62 -3.87 4.79
N GLU A 196 -37.60 -4.91 5.63
CA GLU A 196 -37.35 -4.82 7.09
C GLU A 196 -35.85 -4.77 7.47
N VAL A 197 -34.95 -5.22 6.59
CA VAL A 197 -33.50 -5.23 6.84
C VAL A 197 -32.79 -4.30 5.87
N ILE A 198 -33.00 -2.98 6.00
CA ILE A 198 -32.04 -2.00 5.50
C ILE A 198 -30.97 -1.83 6.59
N SER A 199 -30.22 -2.90 6.85
CA SER A 199 -29.00 -2.77 7.63
C SER A 199 -27.93 -2.17 6.73
N ASP A 200 -27.19 -1.18 7.25
CA ASP A 200 -26.15 -0.51 6.47
C ASP A 200 -25.12 -1.56 5.96
N PRO A 201 -24.67 -1.49 4.70
CA PRO A 201 -23.71 -2.46 4.16
C PRO A 201 -22.45 -2.63 5.02
N VAL A 202 -21.99 -1.55 5.67
CA VAL A 202 -20.84 -1.59 6.59
C VAL A 202 -21.20 -2.36 7.86
N ASP A 203 -22.41 -2.19 8.40
CA ASP A 203 -22.87 -2.93 9.57
C ASP A 203 -23.01 -4.43 9.28
N ILE A 204 -23.57 -4.79 8.13
CA ILE A 204 -23.64 -6.19 7.69
C ILE A 204 -22.22 -6.77 7.54
N TRP A 205 -21.29 -5.99 7.00
CA TRP A 205 -19.90 -6.39 6.86
C TRP A 205 -19.22 -6.62 8.22
N LEU A 206 -19.41 -5.70 9.17
CA LEU A 206 -18.83 -5.77 10.50
C LEU A 206 -19.45 -6.89 11.35
N ALA A 207 -20.75 -7.13 11.23
CA ALA A 207 -21.44 -8.23 11.90
C ALA A 207 -20.98 -9.62 11.42
N GLY A 208 -20.42 -9.71 10.21
CA GLY A 208 -19.84 -10.96 9.71
C GLY A 208 -18.60 -11.39 10.51
N GLY A 209 -18.36 -12.70 10.63
CA GLY A 209 -17.16 -13.21 11.29
C GLY A 209 -15.84 -12.77 10.65
N LEU A 210 -14.76 -12.80 11.43
CA LEU A 210 -13.40 -12.62 10.93
C LEU A 210 -13.01 -13.78 10.02
N VAL A 211 -12.31 -13.47 8.92
CA VAL A 211 -11.84 -14.50 7.99
C VAL A 211 -10.39 -14.84 8.31
N LEU A 212 -10.18 -16.08 8.76
CA LEU A 212 -8.87 -16.68 8.98
C LEU A 212 -8.57 -17.70 7.87
N ASP A 213 -7.30 -17.85 7.51
CA ASP A 213 -6.90 -18.96 6.64
C ASP A 213 -6.95 -20.27 7.42
N ARG A 214 -7.12 -21.40 6.71
CA ARG A 214 -7.26 -22.75 7.31
C ARG A 214 -6.07 -23.13 8.21
N ASN A 215 -4.94 -22.46 8.02
CA ASN A 215 -3.69 -22.66 8.76
C ASN A 215 -3.37 -21.49 9.73
N SER A 216 -4.37 -20.70 10.15
CA SER A 216 -4.21 -19.54 11.05
C SER A 216 -3.23 -18.47 10.53
N SER A 217 -2.93 -18.48 9.22
CA SER A 217 -2.02 -17.54 8.60
C SER A 217 -2.77 -16.26 8.19
N PRO A 218 -2.13 -15.07 8.24
CA PRO A 218 -2.80 -13.81 7.95
C PRO A 218 -3.42 -13.79 6.54
N VAL A 219 -4.74 -13.66 6.47
CA VAL A 219 -5.44 -13.60 5.18
C VAL A 219 -4.98 -12.39 4.39
N ASN A 220 -4.63 -12.62 3.14
CA ASN A 220 -4.42 -11.53 2.21
C ASN A 220 -5.78 -10.93 1.82
N GLY A 221 -6.14 -9.79 2.44
CA GLY A 221 -7.43 -9.14 2.22
C GLY A 221 -7.77 -8.92 0.76
N LEU A 222 -6.83 -8.42 -0.05
CA LEU A 222 -7.08 -8.18 -1.48
C LEU A 222 -7.31 -9.47 -2.27
N LYS A 223 -6.54 -10.54 -1.96
CA LYS A 223 -6.79 -11.86 -2.59
C LYS A 223 -8.15 -12.42 -2.18
N TRP A 224 -8.54 -12.25 -0.92
CA TRP A 224 -9.84 -12.71 -0.44
C TRP A 224 -10.98 -11.97 -1.14
N TRP A 225 -10.92 -10.63 -1.19
CA TRP A 225 -11.89 -9.81 -1.92
C TRP A 225 -11.91 -10.11 -3.43
N GLY A 226 -10.75 -10.46 -4.01
CA GLY A 226 -10.66 -10.96 -5.38
C GLY A 226 -11.44 -12.27 -5.60
N LYS A 227 -11.39 -13.20 -4.64
CA LYS A 227 -12.22 -14.43 -4.66
C LYS A 227 -13.71 -14.10 -4.54
N GLN A 228 -14.08 -13.16 -3.67
CA GLN A 228 -15.49 -12.71 -3.53
C GLN A 228 -16.03 -12.16 -4.86
N LYS A 229 -15.23 -11.32 -5.55
CA LYS A 229 -15.55 -10.84 -6.89
C LYS A 229 -15.77 -11.97 -7.90
N GLN A 230 -14.88 -12.97 -7.92
CA GLN A 230 -15.01 -14.13 -8.80
C GLN A 230 -16.24 -14.99 -8.49
N SER A 231 -16.69 -14.97 -7.22
CA SER A 231 -17.87 -15.71 -6.75
C SER A 231 -19.19 -14.97 -6.99
N GLY A 232 -19.15 -13.75 -7.56
CA GLY A 232 -20.34 -12.90 -7.73
C GLY A 232 -20.84 -12.25 -6.43
N ASN A 233 -20.11 -12.36 -5.31
CA ASN A 233 -20.51 -11.75 -4.05
C ASN A 233 -20.00 -10.30 -3.98
N ASN A 234 -20.93 -9.35 -4.14
CA ASN A 234 -20.64 -7.93 -4.10
C ASN A 234 -20.67 -7.32 -2.69
N HIS A 235 -20.98 -8.11 -1.65
CA HIS A 235 -21.07 -7.68 -0.24
C HIS A 235 -21.89 -6.39 -0.07
N HIS A 236 -23.15 -6.42 -0.51
CA HIS A 236 -24.08 -5.27 -0.45
C HIS A 236 -23.52 -4.00 -1.11
N GLY A 237 -22.65 -4.17 -2.10
CA GLY A 237 -22.07 -3.11 -2.89
C GLY A 237 -20.69 -2.61 -2.44
N LEU A 238 -20.18 -3.10 -1.30
CA LEU A 238 -18.86 -2.70 -0.78
C LEU A 238 -17.69 -3.15 -1.65
N LEU A 239 -17.86 -4.21 -2.45
CA LEU A 239 -16.76 -4.84 -3.18
C LEU A 239 -15.87 -3.86 -3.98
N GLN A 240 -16.48 -2.92 -4.72
CA GLN A 240 -15.70 -1.99 -5.54
C GLN A 240 -14.88 -1.02 -4.68
N MET A 241 -15.49 -0.48 -3.62
CA MET A 241 -14.80 0.40 -2.66
C MET A 241 -13.61 -0.31 -2.03
N VAL A 242 -13.81 -1.56 -1.62
CA VAL A 242 -12.76 -2.31 -0.94
C VAL A 242 -11.57 -2.57 -1.87
N LEU A 243 -11.84 -2.91 -3.14
CA LEU A 243 -10.78 -3.11 -4.12
C LEU A 243 -10.00 -1.82 -4.40
N ASP A 244 -10.68 -0.68 -4.48
CA ASP A 244 -10.04 0.63 -4.69
C ASP A 244 -9.17 1.02 -3.48
N VAL A 245 -9.70 0.87 -2.26
CA VAL A 245 -9.00 1.23 -1.01
C VAL A 245 -7.84 0.28 -0.72
N LEU A 246 -8.06 -1.04 -0.74
CA LEU A 246 -7.02 -2.03 -0.43
C LEU A 246 -6.01 -2.21 -1.57
N GLY A 247 -6.37 -1.81 -2.79
CA GLY A 247 -5.49 -1.79 -3.96
C GLY A 247 -4.51 -0.62 -3.95
N CYS A 248 -4.76 0.42 -3.15
CA CYS A 248 -3.86 1.56 -3.02
C CYS A 248 -2.52 1.13 -2.38
N PRO A 249 -1.36 1.51 -2.92
CA PRO A 249 -0.10 1.27 -2.24
C PRO A 249 0.02 2.18 -1.01
N ALA A 250 0.53 1.64 0.11
CA ALA A 250 0.75 2.44 1.33
C ALA A 250 1.80 3.56 1.15
N THR A 251 2.69 3.43 0.16
CA THR A 251 3.81 4.34 -0.06
C THR A 251 4.08 4.59 -1.55
N SER A 252 4.63 5.76 -1.89
CA SER A 252 5.12 6.09 -3.23
C SER A 252 6.44 5.39 -3.59
N VAL A 253 7.02 4.63 -2.66
CA VAL A 253 8.32 3.95 -2.80
C VAL A 253 8.34 3.02 -4.01
N ASN A 254 7.22 2.35 -4.31
CA ASN A 254 7.12 1.45 -5.46
C ASN A 254 7.43 2.18 -6.78
N VAL A 255 7.06 3.46 -6.86
CA VAL A 255 7.36 4.32 -8.00
C VAL A 255 8.83 4.72 -7.98
N GLU A 256 9.39 5.10 -6.82
CA GLU A 256 10.83 5.42 -6.69
C GLU A 256 11.75 4.24 -6.98
N ARG A 257 11.36 3.01 -6.61
CA ARG A 257 12.12 1.80 -6.95
C ARG A 257 12.09 1.56 -8.46
N SER A 258 10.92 1.77 -9.08
CA SER A 258 10.79 1.73 -10.54
C SER A 258 11.71 2.76 -11.19
N PHE A 259 11.72 4.01 -10.70
CA PHE A 259 12.61 5.05 -11.22
C PHE A 259 14.10 4.80 -10.97
N ASN A 260 14.49 4.28 -9.80
CA ASN A 260 15.89 3.89 -9.55
C ASN A 260 16.35 2.80 -10.51
N PHE A 261 15.46 1.87 -10.85
CA PHE A 261 15.75 0.86 -11.87
C PHE A 261 15.86 1.47 -13.27
N GLY A 262 15.01 2.45 -13.58
CA GLY A 262 15.08 3.24 -14.80
C GLY A 262 16.23 4.25 -14.86
N ARG A 263 17.04 4.38 -13.81
CA ARG A 263 18.11 5.38 -13.73
C ARG A 263 19.09 5.28 -14.90
N ASP A 264 19.38 4.07 -15.36
CA ASP A 264 20.28 3.86 -16.50
C ASP A 264 19.70 4.37 -17.83
N TYR A 265 18.37 4.46 -17.95
CA TYR A 265 17.69 5.06 -19.10
C TYR A 265 17.74 6.59 -19.09
N VAL A 266 17.96 7.22 -17.92
CA VAL A 266 17.82 8.66 -17.73
C VAL A 266 19.15 9.36 -17.45
N SER A 267 20.04 8.77 -16.63
CA SER A 267 21.22 9.49 -16.11
C SER A 267 22.56 8.86 -16.43
N ALA A 268 22.71 7.54 -16.32
CA ALA A 268 24.06 6.95 -16.16
C ALA A 268 24.74 6.49 -17.45
N ARG A 269 24.00 6.07 -18.49
CA ARG A 269 24.59 5.40 -19.67
C ARG A 269 24.02 5.76 -21.04
N ARG A 270 23.00 6.62 -21.16
CA ARG A 270 22.42 7.01 -22.46
C ARG A 270 21.98 8.48 -22.43
N HIS A 271 22.61 9.32 -23.24
CA HIS A 271 22.15 10.68 -23.49
C HIS A 271 21.07 10.65 -24.58
N ASN A 272 19.92 11.28 -24.28
CA ASN A 272 18.89 11.71 -25.24
C ASN A 272 17.88 10.67 -25.76
N LEU A 273 17.34 9.81 -24.89
CA LEU A 273 16.07 9.14 -25.20
C LEU A 273 14.91 10.11 -24.98
N ASP A 274 14.03 10.25 -25.98
CA ASP A 274 12.78 11.00 -25.83
C ASP A 274 11.95 10.45 -24.66
N ALA A 275 11.16 11.32 -24.02
CA ALA A 275 10.31 10.97 -22.89
C ALA A 275 9.37 9.79 -23.20
N LYS A 276 8.89 9.65 -24.45
CA LYS A 276 8.07 8.50 -24.86
C LYS A 276 8.87 7.20 -24.87
N SER A 277 10.12 7.23 -25.31
CA SER A 277 11.00 6.06 -25.34
C SER A 277 11.36 5.60 -23.93
N VAL A 278 11.65 6.53 -23.02
CA VAL A 278 11.86 6.23 -21.59
C VAL A 278 10.60 5.60 -21.00
N SER A 279 9.43 6.21 -21.22
CA SER A 279 8.16 5.70 -20.69
C SER A 279 7.83 4.28 -21.18
N ARG A 280 8.00 4.02 -22.48
CA ARG A 280 7.78 2.68 -23.07
C ARG A 280 8.77 1.65 -22.54
N GLY A 281 10.05 2.02 -22.42
CA GLY A 281 11.09 1.17 -21.83
C GLY A 281 10.75 0.81 -20.38
N MET A 282 10.36 1.79 -19.58
CA MET A 282 9.94 1.59 -18.19
C MET A 282 8.74 0.66 -18.06
N ALA A 283 7.71 0.83 -18.89
CA ALA A 283 6.53 -0.03 -18.89
C ALA A 283 6.88 -1.48 -19.25
N LEU A 284 7.68 -1.68 -20.31
CA LEU A 284 8.12 -3.00 -20.75
C LEU A 284 8.89 -3.74 -19.64
N LEU A 285 9.82 -3.05 -18.98
CA LEU A 285 10.60 -3.58 -17.87
C LEU A 285 9.72 -3.95 -16.67
N PHE A 286 8.71 -3.14 -16.36
CA PHE A 286 7.76 -3.44 -15.28
C PHE A 286 7.03 -4.77 -15.54
N TYR A 287 6.51 -4.98 -16.75
CA TYR A 287 5.82 -6.23 -17.11
C TYR A 287 6.76 -7.43 -17.12
N LEU A 288 8.00 -7.27 -17.61
CA LEU A 288 9.02 -8.32 -17.60
C LEU A 288 9.35 -8.75 -16.16
N LYS A 289 9.59 -7.81 -15.25
CA LYS A 289 9.94 -8.10 -13.86
C LYS A 289 8.81 -8.76 -13.08
N ASN A 290 7.57 -8.46 -13.43
CA ASN A 290 6.39 -9.10 -12.85
C ASN A 290 6.02 -10.44 -13.53
N GLY A 291 6.90 -10.98 -14.37
CA GLY A 291 6.70 -12.27 -15.05
C GLY A 291 5.55 -12.26 -16.03
N LYS A 292 5.08 -11.08 -16.48
CA LYS A 292 3.99 -10.94 -17.45
C LYS A 292 4.46 -11.11 -18.89
N ILE A 293 5.78 -11.03 -19.12
CA ILE A 293 6.43 -11.28 -20.40
C ILE A 293 7.40 -12.43 -20.17
N LYS A 294 7.30 -13.50 -20.97
CA LYS A 294 8.26 -14.61 -20.89
C LYS A 294 9.64 -14.12 -21.37
N PRO A 295 10.74 -14.63 -20.79
CA PRO A 295 12.09 -14.37 -21.31
C PRO A 295 12.16 -14.70 -22.81
N LEU A 296 12.96 -13.95 -23.57
CA LEU A 296 13.19 -14.12 -25.02
C LEU A 296 12.00 -13.79 -25.95
N ASN A 297 10.76 -13.68 -25.48
CA ASN A 297 9.62 -13.31 -26.33
C ASN A 297 9.85 -12.03 -27.14
N LEU A 298 10.52 -11.03 -26.55
CA LEU A 298 10.84 -9.79 -27.26
C LEU A 298 11.93 -10.00 -28.33
N HIS A 299 12.90 -10.87 -28.06
CA HIS A 299 13.95 -11.22 -29.00
C HIS A 299 13.36 -11.95 -30.21
N GLU A 300 12.55 -12.98 -29.97
CA GLU A 300 11.83 -13.73 -31.01
C GLU A 300 10.92 -12.83 -31.86
N TYR A 301 10.20 -11.90 -31.22
CA TYR A 301 9.38 -10.91 -31.92
C TYR A 301 10.22 -9.99 -32.81
N MET A 302 11.37 -9.52 -32.32
CA MET A 302 12.28 -8.66 -33.08
C MET A 302 12.94 -9.40 -34.24
N GLU A 303 13.27 -10.69 -34.09
CA GLU A 303 13.77 -11.52 -35.18
C GLU A 303 12.73 -11.73 -36.28
N LYS A 304 11.51 -12.17 -35.92
CA LYS A 304 10.40 -12.28 -36.88
C LYS A 304 10.15 -10.98 -37.64
N ARG A 305 10.16 -9.84 -36.94
CA ARG A 305 9.98 -8.53 -37.59
C ARG A 305 11.13 -8.19 -38.54
N LYS A 306 12.38 -8.54 -38.23
CA LYS A 306 13.52 -8.36 -39.15
C LYS A 306 13.35 -9.21 -40.40
N ASP A 307 12.91 -10.46 -40.24
CA ASP A 307 12.70 -11.36 -41.36
C ASP A 307 11.53 -10.92 -42.24
N ASP A 308 10.44 -10.42 -41.65
CA ASP A 308 9.32 -9.79 -42.37
C ASP A 308 9.73 -8.52 -43.13
N MET A 309 10.64 -7.72 -42.58
CA MET A 309 11.17 -6.55 -43.29
C MET A 309 12.06 -6.96 -44.46
N LYS A 310 12.89 -8.00 -44.29
CA LYS A 310 13.72 -8.56 -45.36
C LYS A 310 12.86 -9.17 -46.47
N SER A 311 11.79 -9.89 -46.13
CA SER A 311 10.89 -10.51 -47.11
C SER A 311 10.13 -9.44 -47.92
N LYS A 312 9.62 -8.39 -47.27
CA LYS A 312 8.99 -7.24 -47.95
C LYS A 312 9.96 -6.47 -48.84
N ALA A 313 11.23 -6.31 -48.42
CA ALA A 313 12.25 -5.67 -49.24
C ALA A 313 12.57 -6.50 -50.49
N LYS A 314 12.69 -7.83 -50.36
CA LYS A 314 12.87 -8.75 -51.49
C LYS A 314 11.68 -8.72 -52.47
N GLN A 315 10.45 -8.69 -51.96
CA GLN A 315 9.25 -8.57 -52.81
C GLN A 315 9.20 -7.24 -53.57
N LYS A 316 9.54 -6.11 -52.92
CA LYS A 316 9.64 -4.82 -53.61
C LYS A 316 10.74 -4.80 -54.67
N ALA A 317 11.90 -5.39 -54.41
CA ALA A 317 12.98 -5.49 -55.39
C ALA A 317 12.58 -6.33 -56.61
N ALA A 318 11.87 -7.45 -56.39
CA ALA A 318 11.36 -8.30 -57.47
C ALA A 318 10.30 -7.58 -58.34
N VAL A 319 9.44 -6.76 -57.73
CA VAL A 319 8.46 -5.94 -58.47
C VAL A 319 9.17 -4.85 -59.30
N VAL A 320 10.20 -4.20 -58.77
CA VAL A 320 10.98 -3.18 -59.51
C VAL A 320 11.78 -3.80 -60.66
N GLN A 321 12.36 -4.99 -60.47
CA GLN A 321 13.01 -5.72 -61.57
C GLN A 321 12.02 -6.18 -62.64
N GLY A 322 10.83 -6.63 -62.25
CA GLY A 322 9.77 -7.03 -63.19
C GLY A 322 9.25 -5.86 -64.05
N VAL A 323 9.24 -4.64 -63.52
CA VAL A 323 8.84 -3.43 -64.28
C VAL A 323 9.94 -2.98 -65.25
N LEU A 324 11.23 -3.18 -64.92
CA LEU A 324 12.36 -2.86 -65.80
C LEU A 324 12.61 -3.89 -66.92
N THR A 325 11.98 -5.07 -66.84
CA THR A 325 12.08 -6.14 -67.87
C THR A 325 10.90 -6.14 -68.84
N VAL A 326 9.97 -5.18 -68.74
CA VAL A 326 8.83 -5.00 -69.65
C VAL A 326 8.95 -3.62 -70.32
N GLU A 327 10.05 -3.41 -71.04
CA GLU A 327 10.20 -2.47 -72.16
C GLU A 327 11.09 -3.11 -73.22
#